data_AF-A0A914LA96-F1
#
_entry.id   AF-A0A914LA96-F1
#
_cell.length_a   1.000
_cell.length_b   1.000
_cell.length_c   1.000
_cell.angle_alpha   90.00
_cell.angle_beta   90.00
_cell.angle_gamma   90.00
#
_symmetry.space_group_name_H-M   'P 1'
#
loop_
_entity.id
_entity.type
_entity.pdbx_description
1 polymer ?
#
loop_
_entity_poly.entity_id
_entity_poly.type
_entity_poly.pdbx_seq_one_letter_code
_entity_poly.pdbx_strand_id
1 'polypeptide(L)'
;MNYFLFPLLLLTFFKLFQPVELTNYYETLNINCYATKEQIETAYHNLVNEMVNDNGLDAQSKEIKLKDLKEAFKVLSDETSRARYDYYLKNIPGIFRQYYW
;
A
#
# COMPACT_ATOMS: atom_id res chain seq x y z
N MET A 1 -31.14 19.44 -29.69
CA MET A 1 -29.88 19.47 -28.91
C MET A 1 -29.80 18.17 -28.13
N ASN A 2 -28.90 17.27 -28.55
CA ASN A 2 -28.89 15.87 -28.12
C ASN A 2 -27.99 15.72 -26.88
N TYR A 3 -28.59 15.82 -25.68
CA TYR A 3 -27.90 15.76 -24.39
C TYR A 3 -27.47 14.33 -23.96
N PHE A 4 -27.65 13.34 -24.83
CA PHE A 4 -27.50 11.91 -24.50
C PHE A 4 -26.04 11.44 -24.34
N LEU A 5 -25.05 12.23 -24.80
CA LEU A 5 -23.63 11.86 -24.76
C LEU A 5 -22.86 12.45 -23.57
N PHE A 6 -23.42 13.42 -22.86
CA PHE A 6 -22.75 14.07 -21.72
C PHE A 6 -22.44 13.12 -20.53
N PRO A 7 -23.32 12.18 -20.12
CA PRO A 7 -23.00 11.29 -19.00
C PRO A 7 -21.96 10.22 -19.35
N LEU A 8 -21.87 9.81 -20.63
CA LEU A 8 -20.86 8.83 -21.05
C LEU A 8 -19.44 9.41 -20.96
N LEU A 9 -19.29 10.69 -21.28
CA LEU A 9 -18.00 11.40 -21.23
C LEU A 9 -17.55 11.68 -19.78
N LEU A 10 -18.49 11.89 -18.86
CA LEU A 10 -18.20 12.04 -17.43
C LEU A 10 -17.77 10.71 -16.78
N LEU A 11 -18.42 9.60 -17.15
CA LEU A 11 -18.07 8.26 -16.65
C LEU A 11 -16.71 7.77 -17.18
N THR A 12 -16.35 8.11 -18.42
CA THR A 12 -15.01 7.79 -18.96
C THR A 12 -13.92 8.64 -18.28
N PHE A 13 -14.19 9.91 -18.00
CA PHE A 13 -13.25 10.77 -17.28
C PHE A 13 -13.03 10.29 -15.83
N PHE A 14 -14.09 9.87 -15.14
CA PHE A 14 -14.01 9.35 -13.77
C PHE A 14 -13.18 8.05 -13.65
N LYS A 15 -13.25 7.17 -14.66
CA LYS A 15 -12.39 5.97 -14.73
C LYS A 15 -10.91 6.30 -14.96
N LEU A 16 -10.60 7.37 -15.70
CA LEU A 16 -9.22 7.81 -15.96
C LEU A 16 -8.58 8.54 -14.78
N PHE A 17 -9.40 9.02 -13.84
CA PHE A 17 -8.96 9.84 -12.71
C PHE A 17 -9.15 9.14 -11.36
N GLN A 18 -9.23 7.80 -11.33
CA GLN A 18 -9.11 7.08 -10.06
C GLN A 18 -7.69 7.33 -9.53
N PRO A 19 -7.52 7.98 -8.36
CA PRO A 19 -6.22 7.98 -7.73
C PRO A 19 -5.89 6.52 -7.46
N VAL A 20 -4.79 6.03 -8.03
CA VAL A 20 -4.21 4.77 -7.58
C VAL A 20 -3.75 5.06 -6.15
N GLU A 21 -4.56 4.63 -5.17
CA GLU A 21 -4.10 4.48 -3.80
C GLU A 21 -3.00 3.42 -3.84
N LEU A 22 -1.77 3.89 -3.95
CA LEU A 22 -0.62 3.01 -3.93
C LEU A 22 -0.15 2.90 -2.49
N THR A 23 -0.54 1.83 -1.81
CA THR A 23 -0.07 1.57 -0.46
C THR A 23 1.44 1.37 -0.49
N ASN A 24 2.18 2.21 0.23
CA ASN A 24 3.61 2.03 0.42
C ASN A 24 3.84 0.95 1.49
N TYR A 25 4.34 -0.21 1.08
CA TYR A 25 4.55 -1.35 1.99
C TYR A 25 5.64 -1.07 3.02
N TYR A 26 6.62 -0.22 2.71
CA TYR A 26 7.64 0.20 3.68
C TYR A 26 7.04 1.08 4.77
N GLU A 27 6.15 2.02 4.40
CA GLU A 27 5.40 2.83 5.37
C GLU A 27 4.41 2.00 6.17
N THR A 28 3.78 1.01 5.53
CA THR A 28 2.84 0.08 6.20
C THR A 28 3.52 -0.69 7.32
N LEU A 29 4.79 -1.09 7.13
CA LEU A 29 5.62 -1.72 8.16
C LEU A 29 6.41 -0.71 9.01
N ASN A 30 6.24 0.60 8.79
CA ASN A 30 6.96 1.68 9.45
C ASN A 30 8.50 1.51 9.43
N ILE A 31 9.04 1.18 8.26
CA ILE A 31 10.48 0.95 8.04
C ILE A 31 10.99 1.75 6.85
N ASN A 32 12.30 1.90 6.78
CA ASN A 32 12.98 2.52 5.65
C ASN A 32 13.08 1.54 4.45
N CYS A 33 13.08 2.05 3.21
CA CYS A 33 13.28 1.26 1.99
C CYS A 33 14.61 0.49 1.94
N TYR A 34 15.62 0.90 2.71
CA TYR A 34 16.91 0.21 2.89
C TYR A 34 16.90 -0.83 4.02
N ALA A 35 15.75 -1.11 4.64
CA ALA A 35 15.65 -2.08 5.73
C ALA A 35 16.13 -3.48 5.28
N THR A 36 16.90 -4.12 6.13
CA THR A 36 17.32 -5.52 5.96
C THR A 36 16.14 -6.46 6.16
N LYS A 37 16.29 -7.71 5.72
CA LYS A 37 15.27 -8.74 5.90
C LYS A 37 14.91 -8.95 7.38
N GLU A 38 15.91 -8.98 8.25
CA GLU A 38 15.74 -9.11 9.70
C GLU A 38 14.92 -7.94 10.29
N GLN A 39 15.16 -6.71 9.81
CA GLN A 39 14.39 -5.53 10.22
C GLN A 39 12.94 -5.59 9.73
N ILE A 40 12.70 -6.11 8.52
CA ILE A 40 11.34 -6.31 7.98
C ILE A 40 10.58 -7.33 8.83
N GLU A 41 11.18 -8.48 9.14
CA GLU A 41 10.58 -9.51 9.98
C GLU A 41 10.28 -8.98 11.39
N THR A 42 11.26 -8.31 12.00
CA THR A 42 11.10 -7.72 13.34
C THR A 42 9.97 -6.69 13.38
N ALA A 43 9.91 -5.79 12.40
CA ALA A 43 8.88 -4.76 12.35
C ALA A 43 7.48 -5.35 12.18
N TYR A 44 7.32 -6.32 11.26
CA TYR A 44 6.04 -7.00 11.06
C TYR A 44 5.55 -7.69 12.34
N HIS A 45 6.42 -8.44 13.02
CA HIS A 45 6.03 -9.15 14.25
C HIS A 45 5.66 -8.19 15.38
N ASN A 46 6.38 -7.08 15.53
CA ASN A 46 6.07 -6.05 16.53
C ASN A 46 4.69 -5.42 16.27
N LEU A 47 4.42 -5.02 15.03
CA LEU A 47 3.14 -4.39 14.66
C LEU A 47 1.96 -5.36 14.82
N VAL A 48 2.12 -6.63 14.48
CA VAL A 48 1.09 -7.66 14.70
C VAL A 48 0.81 -7.84 16.18
N ASN A 49 1.84 -7.88 17.03
CA ASN A 49 1.69 -7.99 18.47
C ASN A 49 0.96 -6.78 19.06
N GLU A 50 1.30 -5.57 18.61
CA GLU A 50 0.59 -4.35 18.99
C GLU A 50 -0.89 -4.42 18.63
N MET A 51 -1.23 -4.81 17.39
CA MET A 51 -2.63 -4.92 16.95
C MET A 51 -3.44 -5.96 17.73
N VAL A 52 -2.84 -7.10 18.08
CA VAL A 52 -3.50 -8.13 18.88
C VAL A 52 -3.77 -7.63 20.31
N ASN A 53 -2.76 -7.00 20.93
CA ASN A 53 -2.81 -6.53 22.32
C ASN A 53 -3.57 -5.20 22.51
N ASP A 54 -3.86 -4.46 21.43
CA ASP A 54 -4.58 -3.20 21.49
C ASP A 54 -6.07 -3.42 21.80
N ASN A 55 -6.48 -3.26 23.06
CA ASN A 55 -7.88 -3.42 23.47
C ASN A 55 -8.79 -2.25 23.05
N GLY A 56 -8.24 -1.17 22.47
CA GLY A 56 -8.99 0.01 22.04
C GLY A 56 -9.52 -0.05 20.61
N LEU A 57 -9.00 -0.96 19.78
CA LEU A 57 -9.48 -1.17 18.41
C LEU A 57 -10.57 -2.24 18.35
N ASP A 58 -11.61 -1.99 17.54
CA ASP A 58 -12.61 -3.01 17.25
C ASP A 58 -12.06 -4.13 16.36
N ALA A 59 -12.76 -5.27 16.34
CA ALA A 59 -12.31 -6.46 15.61
C ALA A 59 -12.14 -6.19 14.10
N GLN A 60 -13.03 -5.38 13.52
CA GLN A 60 -13.02 -5.06 12.10
C GLN A 60 -11.80 -4.21 11.71
N SER A 61 -11.49 -3.17 12.49
CA SER A 61 -10.33 -2.31 12.25
C SER A 61 -9.03 -3.08 12.44
N LYS A 62 -8.96 -3.99 13.43
CA LYS A 62 -7.82 -4.89 13.62
C LYS A 62 -7.62 -5.77 12.40
N GLU A 63 -8.69 -6.39 11.88
CA GLU A 63 -8.62 -7.27 10.72
C GLU A 63 -8.10 -6.55 9.48
N ILE A 64 -8.61 -5.35 9.20
CA ILE A 64 -8.18 -4.53 8.06
C ILE A 64 -6.69 -4.22 8.17
N LYS A 65 -6.23 -3.67 9.30
CA LYS A 65 -4.81 -3.35 9.49
C LYS A 65 -3.91 -4.59 9.43
N LEU A 66 -4.34 -5.70 10.03
CA LEU A 66 -3.60 -6.97 9.96
C LEU A 66 -3.47 -7.49 8.53
N LYS A 67 -4.49 -7.28 7.70
CA LYS A 67 -4.44 -7.66 6.29
C LYS A 67 -3.39 -6.84 5.54
N ASP A 68 -3.36 -5.53 5.76
CA ASP A 68 -2.38 -4.64 5.13
C ASP A 68 -0.95 -4.99 5.56
N LEU A 69 -0.73 -5.22 6.86
CA LEU A 69 0.56 -5.68 7.40
C LEU A 69 1.01 -7.00 6.76
N LYS A 70 0.09 -7.97 6.63
CA LYS A 70 0.39 -9.28 6.01
C LYS A 70 0.74 -9.14 4.53
N GLU A 71 0.04 -8.26 3.81
CA GLU A 71 0.30 -8.03 2.41
C GLU A 71 1.66 -7.35 2.19
N ALA A 72 1.96 -6.32 2.96
CA ALA A 72 3.26 -5.65 2.95
C ALA A 72 4.39 -6.63 3.27
N PHE A 73 4.23 -7.43 4.33
CA PHE A 73 5.23 -8.43 4.70
C PHE A 73 5.44 -9.46 3.60
N LYS A 74 4.37 -10.01 3.01
CA LYS A 74 4.44 -11.00 1.92
C LYS A 74 5.28 -10.51 0.73
N VAL A 75 5.17 -9.23 0.38
CA VAL A 75 5.91 -8.64 -0.74
C VAL A 75 7.35 -8.32 -0.35
N LEU A 76 7.56 -7.75 0.85
CA LEU A 76 8.88 -7.26 1.27
C LEU A 76 9.80 -8.37 1.83
N SER A 77 9.24 -9.46 2.35
CA SER A 77 10.02 -10.56 2.94
C SER A 77 10.74 -11.44 1.90
N ASP A 78 10.19 -11.49 0.68
CA ASP A 78 10.76 -12.24 -0.43
C ASP A 78 11.57 -11.31 -1.35
N GLU A 79 12.84 -11.64 -1.58
CA GLU A 79 13.75 -10.79 -2.35
C GLU A 79 13.28 -10.55 -3.79
N THR A 80 12.70 -11.57 -4.42
CA THR A 80 12.22 -11.47 -5.81
C THR A 80 11.02 -10.53 -5.90
N SER A 81 10.08 -10.67 -4.97
CA SER A 81 8.87 -9.87 -4.86
C SER A 81 9.21 -8.42 -4.51
N ARG A 82 10.12 -8.22 -3.54
CA ARG A 82 10.64 -6.90 -3.16
C ARG A 82 11.34 -6.20 -4.32
N ALA A 83 12.20 -6.90 -5.06
CA ALA A 83 12.88 -6.32 -6.21
C ALA A 83 11.91 -5.85 -7.31
N ARG A 84 10.84 -6.62 -7.57
CA ARG A 84 9.77 -6.21 -8.51
C ARG A 84 9.00 -5.02 -7.99
N TYR A 85 8.71 -4.99 -6.69
CA TYR A 85 8.05 -3.86 -6.04
C TYR A 85 8.90 -2.59 -6.09
N ASP A 86 10.19 -2.68 -5.77
CA ASP A 86 11.14 -1.56 -5.86
C ASP A 86 11.30 -1.06 -7.30
N TYR A 87 11.31 -1.97 -8.28
CA TYR A 87 11.31 -1.61 -9.70
C TYR A 87 10.04 -0.84 -10.05
N TYR A 88 8.87 -1.31 -9.60
CA TYR A 88 7.61 -0.60 -9.81
C TYR A 88 7.66 0.82 -9.20
N LEU A 89 8.08 0.95 -7.93
CA LEU A 89 8.19 2.25 -7.24
C LEU A 89 9.10 3.24 -7.99
N LYS A 90 10.24 2.77 -8.51
CA LYS A 90 11.18 3.62 -9.29
C LYS A 90 10.61 4.10 -10.63
N ASN A 91 9.66 3.36 -11.20
CA ASN A 91 9.05 3.66 -12.50
C ASN A 91 7.70 4.40 -12.38
N ILE A 92 7.28 4.75 -11.16
CA ILE A 92 6.12 5.61 -10.96
C ILE A 92 6.36 6.99 -11.64
N PRO A 93 5.36 7.54 -12.35
CA PRO A 93 5.46 8.87 -12.96
C PRO A 93 5.96 9.92 -11.96
N GLY A 94 6.88 10.78 -12.38
CA GLY A 94 7.64 11.66 -11.49
C GLY A 94 6.79 12.54 -10.55
N ILE A 95 5.58 12.93 -10.97
CA ILE A 95 4.63 13.68 -10.14
C ILE A 95 4.21 12.96 -8.85
N PHE A 96 4.31 11.63 -8.82
CA PHE A 96 3.92 10.81 -7.68
C PHE A 96 5.11 10.23 -6.90
N ARG A 97 6.34 10.36 -7.42
CA ARG A 97 7.53 9.73 -6.81
C ARG A 97 7.79 10.18 -5.38
N GLN A 98 7.51 11.43 -5.05
CA GLN A 98 7.74 12.01 -3.72
C GLN A 98 6.83 11.44 -2.61
N TYR A 99 5.80 10.68 -2.97
CA TYR A 99 4.86 10.10 -2.01
C TYR A 99 5.16 8.64 -1.69
N TYR A 100 6.08 8.01 -2.40
CA TYR A 100 6.27 6.55 -2.38
C TYR A 100 7.74 6.13 -2.26
N TRP A 101 8.64 7.09 -2.01
CA TRP A 101 10.09 6.88 -1.94
C TRP A 101 10.72 7.71 -0.82
#